data_AF-A0A962GTA5-F1
#
_entry.id   AF-A0A962GTA5-F1
#
_cell.length_a   1.000
_cell.length_b   1.000
_cell.length_c   1.000
_cell.angle_alpha   90.00
_cell.angle_beta   90.00
_cell.angle_gamma   90.00
#
_symmetry.space_group_name_H-M   'P 1'
#
loop_
_entity.id
_entity.type
_entity.pdbx_description
1 polymer ?
#
loop_
_entity_poly.entity_id
_entity_poly.type
_entity_poly.pdbx_seq_one_letter_code
_entity_poly.pdbx_strand_id
1 'polypeptide(L)'
;MNKKTLFKTIALTIGSIAIMSATSHEAKADDENTIKLELSTGGTVVIDLLPDIAPKGAERIRTLTKDGFYDGLTFHRVITGFMAQTGDPTGTGMHGSNYPDLPAEFSNYAYKRGTVGMARTYNIDSANSQFFICFTDNGCSSLTGQYTVVGQVREGMEFVDAVAVGEPPANPSKIVKMTVAGAEKKEAEEKAEKTGTAE
;
A
#
# COMPACT_ATOMS: atom_id res chain seq x y z
N MET A 1 14.42 17.42 87.53
CA MET A 1 14.20 15.96 87.54
C MET A 1 13.52 15.60 86.22
N ASN A 2 14.25 14.94 85.30
CA ASN A 2 13.83 13.93 84.32
C ASN A 2 12.31 13.80 84.02
N LYS A 3 11.78 13.73 82.79
CA LYS A 3 12.21 12.96 81.60
C LYS A 3 11.15 13.13 80.47
N LYS A 4 11.59 13.07 79.20
CA LYS A 4 10.96 12.36 78.04
C LYS A 4 9.75 13.01 77.31
N THR A 5 9.92 13.46 76.05
CA THR A 5 9.56 12.74 74.79
C THR A 5 8.22 13.31 74.25
N LEU A 6 8.00 13.74 73.00
CA LEU A 6 8.23 13.09 71.71
C LEU A 6 8.01 14.11 70.56
N PHE A 7 8.92 14.17 69.59
CA PHE A 7 8.75 14.83 68.30
C PHE A 7 7.74 14.06 67.43
N LYS A 8 6.83 14.75 66.74
CA LYS A 8 6.13 14.21 65.57
C LYS A 8 6.39 15.09 64.36
N THR A 9 7.39 14.68 63.58
CA THR A 9 7.71 15.19 62.25
C THR A 9 6.61 14.75 61.28
N ILE A 10 5.94 15.70 60.64
CA ILE A 10 5.05 15.44 59.51
C ILE A 10 5.94 15.39 58.26
N ALA A 11 6.19 14.18 57.76
CA ALA A 11 6.83 13.98 56.47
C ALA A 11 5.79 14.25 55.37
N LEU A 12 5.93 15.38 54.67
CA LEU A 12 5.16 15.70 53.48
C LEU A 12 5.79 14.94 52.30
N THR A 13 5.24 13.79 51.94
CA THR A 13 5.61 13.05 50.73
C THR A 13 5.17 13.86 49.50
N ILE A 14 6.16 14.40 48.78
CA ILE A 14 5.99 14.95 47.44
C ILE A 14 5.64 13.78 46.52
N GLY A 15 4.38 13.74 46.08
CA GLY A 15 3.91 12.76 45.10
C GLY A 15 4.61 12.98 43.77
N SER A 16 5.40 11.99 43.35
CA SER A 16 6.02 11.92 42.03
C SER A 16 4.92 11.83 40.96
N ILE A 17 4.66 12.93 40.23
CA ILE A 17 3.89 12.88 39.00
C ILE A 17 4.82 12.29 37.93
N ALA A 18 4.70 10.99 37.70
CA ALA A 18 5.26 10.35 36.53
C ALA A 18 4.45 10.81 35.31
N ILE A 19 5.04 11.71 34.52
CA ILE A 19 4.53 12.05 33.19
C ILE A 19 4.73 10.79 32.34
N MET A 20 3.68 9.97 32.22
CA MET A 20 3.63 8.93 31.20
C MET A 20 3.55 9.64 29.84
N SER A 21 4.69 9.78 29.19
CA SER A 21 4.73 10.08 27.75
C SER A 21 4.01 8.94 27.04
N ALA A 22 2.75 9.17 26.67
CA ALA A 22 2.08 8.36 25.67
C ALA A 22 2.86 8.55 24.37
N THR A 23 3.74 7.60 24.07
CA THR A 23 4.26 7.43 22.72
C THR A 23 3.05 7.11 21.85
N SER A 24 2.56 8.11 21.13
CA SER A 24 1.68 7.90 19.98
C SER A 24 2.43 6.98 19.04
N HIS A 25 1.99 5.73 18.95
CA HIS A 25 2.38 4.83 17.88
C HIS A 25 1.66 5.33 16.62
N GLU A 26 2.16 6.42 16.03
CA GLU A 26 1.97 6.62 14.60
C GLU A 26 2.58 5.38 13.95
N ALA A 27 1.74 4.58 13.30
CA ALA A 27 2.16 3.43 12.54
C ALA A 27 3.24 3.91 11.57
N LYS A 28 4.50 3.61 11.90
CA LYS A 28 5.64 3.88 11.05
C LYS A 28 5.38 3.09 9.78
N ALA A 29 4.95 3.78 8.71
CA ALA A 29 4.85 3.18 7.39
C ALA A 29 6.19 2.52 7.11
N ASP A 30 6.21 1.19 7.08
CA ASP A 30 7.34 0.45 6.57
C ASP A 30 7.48 0.87 5.11
N ASP A 31 8.53 1.63 4.82
CA ASP A 31 8.67 2.37 3.56
C ASP A 31 8.72 1.42 2.35
N GLU A 32 9.07 0.15 2.58
CA GLU A 32 9.04 -0.88 1.57
C GLU A 32 7.62 -1.35 1.22
N ASN A 33 6.68 -1.30 2.18
CA ASN A 33 5.28 -1.68 1.98
C ASN A 33 4.44 -0.55 1.40
N THR A 34 5.02 0.61 1.12
CA THR A 34 4.31 1.74 0.51
C THR A 34 4.74 1.89 -0.95
N ILE A 35 3.77 1.85 -1.86
CA ILE A 35 3.99 2.13 -3.29
C ILE A 35 3.33 3.45 -3.68
N LYS A 36 4.00 4.19 -4.57
CA LYS A 36 3.48 5.42 -5.18
C LYS A 36 3.23 5.15 -6.66
N LEU A 37 2.02 5.45 -7.13
CA LEU A 37 1.63 5.35 -8.54
C LEU A 37 1.41 6.77 -9.07
N GLU A 38 2.32 7.27 -9.90
CA GLU A 38 2.10 8.49 -10.67
C GLU A 38 1.20 8.17 -11.85
N LEU A 39 0.04 8.82 -11.93
CA LEU A 39 -0.95 8.57 -12.96
C LEU A 39 -0.97 9.67 -14.01
N SER A 40 -1.29 9.30 -15.25
CA SER A 40 -1.47 10.27 -16.34
C SER A 40 -2.67 11.21 -16.14
N THR A 41 -3.48 10.96 -15.12
CA THR A 41 -4.55 11.85 -14.64
C THR A 41 -4.01 13.04 -13.83
N GLY A 42 -2.70 13.10 -13.58
CA GLY A 42 -2.00 14.30 -13.14
C GLY A 42 -1.54 14.29 -11.68
N GLY A 43 -1.54 13.15 -11.00
CA GLY A 43 -1.10 13.08 -9.61
C GLY A 43 -0.68 11.70 -9.15
N THR A 44 -0.34 11.61 -7.87
CA THR A 44 0.22 10.41 -7.24
C THR A 44 -0.81 9.75 -6.33
N VAL A 45 -1.01 8.46 -6.54
CA VAL A 45 -1.78 7.59 -5.65
C VAL A 45 -0.81 6.89 -4.72
N VAL A 46 -1.06 6.94 -3.42
CA VAL A 46 -0.24 6.24 -2.43
C VAL A 46 -1.01 5.03 -1.92
N ILE A 47 -0.39 3.85 -2.00
CA ILE A 47 -1.02 2.58 -1.63
C ILE A 47 -0.15 1.91 -0.57
N ASP A 48 -0.79 1.50 0.52
CA ASP A 48 -0.17 0.66 1.53
C ASP A 48 -0.45 -0.81 1.15
N LEU A 49 0.61 -1.57 0.93
CA LEU A 49 0.55 -3.02 0.72
C LEU A 49 0.26 -3.73 2.04
N LEU A 50 -0.43 -4.88 1.96
CA LEU A 50 -0.92 -5.63 3.11
C LEU A 50 -0.25 -7.02 3.20
N PRO A 51 1.06 -7.11 3.48
CA PRO A 51 1.80 -8.38 3.52
C PRO A 51 1.32 -9.34 4.63
N ASP A 52 0.70 -8.82 5.69
CA ASP A 52 0.09 -9.65 6.74
C ASP A 52 -1.18 -10.40 6.25
N ILE A 53 -1.79 -9.93 5.15
CA ILE A 53 -3.02 -10.49 4.57
C ILE A 53 -2.70 -11.33 3.33
N ALA A 54 -1.87 -10.80 2.43
CA ALA A 54 -1.48 -11.44 1.19
C ALA A 54 0.03 -11.30 0.98
N PRO A 55 0.86 -12.06 1.73
CA PRO A 55 2.31 -11.92 1.68
C PRO A 55 2.87 -12.11 0.26
N LYS A 56 2.38 -13.11 -0.50
CA LYS A 56 2.89 -13.37 -1.86
C LYS A 56 2.41 -12.32 -2.85
N GLY A 57 1.15 -11.88 -2.75
CA GLY A 57 0.65 -10.77 -3.54
C GLY A 57 1.44 -9.48 -3.31
N ALA A 58 1.66 -9.12 -2.04
CA ALA A 58 2.35 -7.89 -1.67
C ALA A 58 3.83 -7.92 -2.08
N GLU A 59 4.49 -9.08 -1.97
CA GLU A 59 5.84 -9.29 -2.51
C GLU A 59 5.84 -9.09 -4.03
N ARG A 60 4.91 -9.71 -4.76
CA ARG A 60 4.85 -9.62 -6.22
C ARG A 60 4.71 -8.19 -6.72
N ILE A 61 3.76 -7.43 -6.18
CA ILE A 61 3.55 -6.03 -6.58
C ILE A 61 4.83 -5.21 -6.33
N ARG A 62 5.48 -5.42 -5.19
CA ARG A 62 6.73 -4.73 -4.84
C ARG A 62 7.88 -5.09 -5.77
N THR A 63 8.06 -6.37 -6.08
CA THR A 63 9.10 -6.84 -7.00
C THR A 63 8.91 -6.23 -8.39
N LEU A 64 7.71 -6.36 -8.95
CA LEU A 64 7.40 -5.78 -10.26
C LEU A 64 7.52 -4.24 -10.28
N THR A 65 7.21 -3.58 -9.17
CA THR A 65 7.46 -2.13 -9.02
C THR A 65 8.95 -1.80 -9.07
N LYS A 66 9.77 -2.53 -8.31
CA LYS A 66 11.24 -2.34 -8.29
C LYS A 66 11.87 -2.62 -9.66
N ASP A 67 11.29 -3.55 -10.42
CA ASP A 67 11.73 -3.88 -11.77
C ASP A 67 11.27 -2.86 -12.84
N GLY A 68 10.47 -1.85 -12.45
CA GLY A 68 9.91 -0.87 -13.38
C GLY A 68 8.84 -1.45 -14.32
N PHE A 69 8.31 -2.65 -14.02
CA PHE A 69 7.39 -3.37 -14.90
C PHE A 69 6.09 -2.60 -15.19
N TYR A 70 5.61 -1.84 -14.21
CA TYR A 70 4.35 -1.10 -14.31
C TYR A 70 4.45 0.22 -15.08
N ASP A 71 5.66 0.70 -15.35
CA ASP A 71 5.87 2.00 -15.97
C ASP A 71 5.32 2.00 -17.41
N GLY A 72 4.45 2.96 -17.70
CA GLY A 72 3.77 3.10 -18.99
C GLY A 72 2.55 2.19 -19.18
N LEU A 73 2.26 1.26 -18.26
CA LEU A 73 1.14 0.34 -18.42
C LEU A 73 -0.21 1.05 -18.30
N THR A 74 -1.20 0.56 -19.06
CA THR A 74 -2.52 1.18 -19.17
C THR A 74 -3.55 0.52 -18.25
N PHE A 75 -4.51 1.34 -17.82
CA PHE A 75 -5.76 0.86 -17.26
C PHE A 75 -6.65 0.37 -18.39
N HIS A 76 -6.55 -0.92 -18.70
CA HIS A 76 -7.20 -1.55 -19.84
C HIS A 76 -8.66 -1.91 -19.59
N ARG A 77 -9.12 -1.92 -18.33
CA ARG A 77 -10.51 -2.24 -18.00
C ARG A 77 -10.98 -1.42 -16.80
N VAL A 78 -11.95 -0.54 -17.03
CA VAL A 78 -12.41 0.44 -16.05
C VAL A 78 -13.92 0.52 -16.10
N ILE A 79 -14.56 0.10 -15.00
CA ILE A 79 -16.03 0.05 -14.88
C ILE A 79 -16.45 1.02 -13.79
N THR A 80 -17.23 2.04 -14.18
CA THR A 80 -17.76 3.05 -13.27
C THR A 80 -18.48 2.41 -12.09
N GLY A 81 -18.17 2.89 -10.88
CA GLY A 81 -18.76 2.39 -9.64
C GLY A 81 -18.17 1.06 -9.14
N PHE A 82 -17.39 0.36 -9.96
CA PHE A 82 -16.79 -0.92 -9.60
C PHE A 82 -15.28 -0.80 -9.39
N MET A 83 -14.47 -0.85 -10.44
CA MET A 83 -13.01 -0.86 -10.32
C MET A 83 -12.28 -0.35 -11.56
N ALA A 84 -11.00 -0.01 -11.39
CA ALA A 84 -10.03 0.26 -12.44
C ALA A 84 -8.93 -0.81 -12.41
N GLN A 85 -8.81 -1.61 -13.48
CA GLN A 85 -7.87 -2.72 -13.61
C GLN A 85 -6.71 -2.38 -14.56
N THR A 86 -5.51 -2.78 -14.16
CA THR A 86 -4.22 -2.48 -14.82
C THR A 86 -3.25 -3.67 -14.67
N GLY A 87 -1.99 -3.50 -15.09
CA GLY A 87 -0.91 -4.47 -14.88
C GLY A 87 -0.76 -5.55 -15.96
N ASP A 88 -1.40 -5.35 -17.12
CA ASP A 88 -1.16 -6.14 -18.33
C ASP A 88 -0.17 -5.38 -19.24
N PRO A 89 0.99 -5.96 -19.60
CA PRO A 89 1.99 -5.31 -20.46
C PRO A 89 1.51 -5.01 -21.88
N THR A 90 0.49 -5.73 -22.35
CA THR A 90 -0.13 -5.56 -23.67
C THR A 90 -1.36 -4.66 -23.64
N GLY A 91 -1.92 -4.40 -22.45
CA GLY A 91 -3.18 -3.66 -22.29
C GLY A 91 -4.42 -4.38 -22.84
N THR A 92 -4.35 -5.70 -23.10
CA THR A 92 -5.48 -6.48 -23.65
C THR A 92 -6.35 -7.13 -22.57
N GLY A 93 -5.86 -7.21 -21.34
CA GLY A 93 -6.40 -7.98 -20.22
C GLY A 93 -5.94 -9.45 -20.19
N MET A 94 -5.18 -9.91 -21.19
CA MET A 94 -4.89 -11.34 -21.39
C MET A 94 -3.46 -11.76 -21.01
N HIS A 95 -2.58 -10.80 -20.71
CA HIS A 95 -1.18 -11.10 -20.41
C HIS A 95 -0.76 -10.60 -19.02
N GLY A 96 0.34 -11.16 -18.53
CA GLY A 96 0.96 -10.80 -17.26
C GLY A 96 2.47 -10.70 -17.36
N SER A 97 3.14 -10.64 -16.21
CA SER A 97 4.59 -10.69 -16.12
C SER A 97 5.14 -12.09 -16.45
N ASN A 98 6.47 -12.19 -16.56
CA ASN A 98 7.16 -13.48 -16.75
C ASN A 98 7.27 -14.30 -15.47
N TYR A 99 6.78 -13.80 -14.33
CA TYR A 99 6.77 -14.55 -13.08
C TYR A 99 5.68 -15.63 -13.08
N PRO A 100 5.83 -16.69 -12.27
CA PRO A 100 4.79 -17.70 -12.10
C PRO A 100 3.50 -17.10 -11.53
N ASP A 101 2.38 -17.76 -11.78
CA ASP A 101 1.12 -17.42 -11.14
C ASP A 101 1.18 -17.66 -9.63
N LEU A 102 0.36 -16.89 -8.92
CA LEU A 102 0.25 -16.89 -7.47
C LEU A 102 -0.98 -17.68 -7.03
N PRO A 103 -0.86 -18.49 -5.97
CA PRO A 103 -2.03 -19.07 -5.33
C PRO A 103 -2.89 -17.98 -4.68
N ALA A 104 -4.19 -18.26 -4.56
CA ALA A 104 -5.11 -17.36 -3.86
C ALA A 104 -4.76 -17.22 -2.37
N GLU A 105 -4.84 -16.00 -1.84
CA GLU A 105 -4.66 -15.63 -0.44
C GLU A 105 -5.95 -14.95 0.05
N PHE A 106 -7.03 -15.73 0.14
CA PHE A 106 -8.34 -15.20 0.52
C PHE A 106 -8.38 -14.82 2.00
N SER A 107 -9.08 -13.72 2.29
CA SER A 107 -9.28 -13.22 3.66
C SER A 107 -10.68 -12.62 3.82
N ASN A 108 -11.04 -12.32 5.07
CA ASN A 108 -12.25 -11.57 5.41
C ASN A 108 -12.05 -10.04 5.36
N TYR A 109 -10.94 -9.56 4.79
CA TYR A 109 -10.73 -8.13 4.61
C TYR A 109 -11.79 -7.59 3.65
N ALA A 110 -12.59 -6.64 4.15
CA ALA A 110 -13.69 -6.08 3.38
C ALA A 110 -13.15 -5.31 2.18
N TYR A 111 -13.58 -5.71 0.97
CA TYR A 111 -13.37 -4.89 -0.21
C TYR A 111 -14.24 -3.64 -0.11
N LYS A 112 -13.56 -2.50 -0.15
CA LYS A 112 -14.15 -1.17 -0.05
C LYS A 112 -13.46 -0.22 -1.02
N ARG A 113 -13.87 1.05 -1.03
CA ARG A 113 -13.22 2.09 -1.82
C ARG A 113 -11.70 2.12 -1.54
N GLY A 114 -10.92 2.12 -2.62
CA GLY A 114 -9.46 2.10 -2.58
C GLY A 114 -8.84 0.74 -2.27
N THR A 115 -9.62 -0.31 -1.99
CA THR A 115 -9.05 -1.65 -1.85
C THR A 115 -8.41 -2.08 -3.17
N VAL A 116 -7.20 -2.64 -3.08
CA VAL A 116 -6.44 -3.16 -4.20
C VAL A 116 -6.49 -4.67 -4.17
N GLY A 117 -7.03 -5.28 -5.22
CA GLY A 117 -7.13 -6.72 -5.37
C GLY A 117 -6.30 -7.24 -6.53
N MET A 118 -5.82 -8.49 -6.43
CA MET A 118 -5.16 -9.17 -7.54
C MET A 118 -6.20 -9.66 -8.53
N ALA A 119 -6.03 -9.31 -9.81
CA ALA A 119 -6.87 -9.85 -10.87
C ALA A 119 -6.47 -11.30 -11.18
N ARG A 120 -7.44 -12.11 -11.57
CA ARG A 120 -7.27 -13.53 -11.92
C ARG A 120 -8.27 -13.95 -12.98
N THR A 121 -8.00 -15.09 -13.60
CA THR A 121 -8.93 -15.78 -14.47
C THR A 121 -9.97 -16.57 -13.64
N TYR A 122 -10.69 -17.48 -14.28
CA TYR A 122 -11.54 -18.44 -13.58
C TYR A 122 -10.76 -19.32 -12.59
N ASN A 123 -9.51 -19.65 -12.90
CA ASN A 123 -8.65 -20.36 -11.95
C ASN A 123 -8.28 -19.41 -10.80
N ILE A 124 -8.57 -19.85 -9.57
CA ILE A 124 -8.30 -19.06 -8.35
C ILE A 124 -6.80 -18.80 -8.15
N ASP A 125 -5.94 -19.70 -8.64
CA ASP A 125 -4.48 -19.64 -8.48
C ASP A 125 -3.78 -19.09 -9.74
N SER A 126 -4.44 -18.18 -10.46
CA SER A 126 -3.91 -17.59 -11.71
C SER A 126 -3.57 -16.10 -11.59
N ALA A 127 -3.49 -15.57 -10.38
CA ALA A 127 -3.11 -14.16 -10.19
C ALA A 127 -1.65 -13.98 -10.61
N ASN A 128 -1.33 -12.90 -11.32
CA ASN A 128 0.03 -12.66 -11.81
C ASN A 128 0.50 -11.23 -11.53
N SER A 129 0.47 -10.34 -12.52
CA SER A 129 0.88 -8.93 -12.40
C SER A 129 -0.29 -7.96 -12.40
N GLN A 130 -1.45 -8.40 -12.87
CA GLN A 130 -2.63 -7.56 -12.98
C GLN A 130 -3.28 -7.35 -11.60
N PHE A 131 -3.65 -6.11 -11.32
CA PHE A 131 -4.39 -5.72 -10.12
C PHE A 131 -5.48 -4.71 -10.49
N PHE A 132 -6.42 -4.51 -9.56
CA PHE A 132 -7.49 -3.53 -9.70
C PHE A 132 -7.65 -2.70 -8.43
N ILE A 133 -8.15 -1.48 -8.59
CA ILE A 133 -8.46 -0.55 -7.49
C ILE A 133 -9.96 -0.32 -7.47
N CYS A 134 -10.59 -0.53 -6.32
CA CYS A 134 -12.03 -0.37 -6.15
C CYS A 134 -12.48 1.09 -6.05
N PHE A 135 -13.49 1.48 -6.82
CA PHE A 135 -14.05 2.84 -6.81
C PHE A 135 -14.99 3.08 -5.62
N THR A 136 -15.77 2.08 -5.24
CA THR A 136 -16.82 2.26 -4.22
C THR A 136 -16.89 1.06 -3.28
N ASP A 137 -17.44 1.29 -2.10
CA ASP A 137 -17.67 0.22 -1.11
C ASP A 137 -18.62 -0.84 -1.66
N ASN A 138 -19.79 -0.40 -2.16
CA ASN A 138 -20.83 -1.30 -2.62
C ASN A 138 -20.47 -2.02 -3.92
N GLY A 139 -19.72 -1.39 -4.82
CA GLY A 139 -19.36 -1.99 -6.11
C GLY A 139 -18.43 -3.19 -5.95
N CYS A 140 -17.58 -3.19 -4.93
CA CYS A 140 -16.61 -4.24 -4.69
C CYS A 140 -16.93 -5.16 -3.52
N SER A 141 -17.97 -4.89 -2.71
CA SER A 141 -18.23 -5.65 -1.48
C SER A 141 -18.32 -7.17 -1.71
N SER A 142 -18.88 -7.58 -2.86
CA SER A 142 -19.02 -8.98 -3.25
C SER A 142 -17.70 -9.69 -3.50
N LEU A 143 -16.58 -8.98 -3.67
CA LEU A 143 -15.26 -9.57 -3.87
C LEU A 143 -14.61 -10.07 -2.57
N THR A 144 -15.16 -9.65 -1.41
CA THR A 144 -14.71 -10.08 -0.08
C THR A 144 -14.76 -11.61 0.03
N GLY A 145 -13.64 -12.21 0.43
CA GLY A 145 -13.49 -13.68 0.52
C GLY A 145 -13.37 -14.40 -0.82
N GLN A 146 -13.37 -13.69 -1.97
CA GLN A 146 -13.32 -14.29 -3.31
C GLN A 146 -12.10 -13.87 -4.14
N TYR A 147 -11.39 -12.82 -3.73
CA TYR A 147 -10.20 -12.27 -4.38
C TYR A 147 -9.14 -11.90 -3.36
N THR A 148 -7.87 -12.11 -3.71
CA THR A 148 -6.72 -11.73 -2.87
C THR A 148 -6.62 -10.21 -2.75
N VAL A 149 -6.78 -9.69 -1.53
CA VAL A 149 -6.52 -8.27 -1.22
C VAL A 149 -5.02 -8.07 -1.04
N VAL A 150 -4.41 -7.19 -1.82
CA VAL A 150 -2.96 -6.93 -1.78
C VAL A 150 -2.60 -5.59 -1.16
N GLY A 151 -3.53 -4.64 -1.14
CA GLY A 151 -3.26 -3.29 -0.63
C GLY A 151 -4.51 -2.45 -0.45
N GLN A 152 -4.30 -1.24 0.03
CA GLN A 152 -5.32 -0.23 0.23
C GLN A 152 -4.74 1.15 -0.14
N VAL A 153 -5.46 1.89 -0.98
CA VAL A 153 -5.12 3.29 -1.27
C VAL A 153 -5.26 4.10 0.01
N ARG A 154 -4.18 4.79 0.37
CA ARG A 154 -4.08 5.73 1.48
C ARG A 154 -4.39 7.16 1.04
N GLU A 155 -3.88 7.58 -0.12
CA GLU A 155 -4.01 8.95 -0.66
C GLU A 155 -4.16 8.93 -2.19
N GLY A 156 -4.77 9.98 -2.76
CA GLY A 156 -4.82 10.20 -4.21
C GLY A 156 -5.93 9.45 -4.95
N MET A 157 -7.00 9.03 -4.26
CA MET A 157 -8.14 8.34 -4.89
C MET A 157 -8.79 9.17 -6.00
N GLU A 158 -8.75 10.50 -5.92
CA GLU A 158 -9.25 11.41 -6.95
C GLU A 158 -8.56 11.22 -8.31
N PHE A 159 -7.28 10.82 -8.32
CA PHE A 159 -6.54 10.53 -9.54
C PHE A 159 -6.95 9.18 -10.15
N VAL A 160 -7.38 8.23 -9.31
CA VAL A 160 -7.96 6.96 -9.75
C VAL A 160 -9.36 7.21 -10.32
N ASP A 161 -10.19 8.02 -9.65
CA ASP A 161 -11.54 8.38 -10.10
C ASP A 161 -11.55 9.04 -11.48
N ALA A 162 -10.48 9.74 -11.83
CA ALA A 162 -10.31 10.41 -13.12
C ALA A 162 -9.83 9.48 -14.26
N VAL A 163 -9.55 8.20 -13.99
CA VAL A 163 -9.12 7.25 -15.01
C VAL A 163 -10.22 7.05 -16.07
N ALA A 164 -9.81 7.01 -17.34
CA ALA A 164 -10.73 6.86 -18.46
C ALA A 164 -11.53 5.55 -18.39
N VAL A 165 -12.85 5.64 -18.51
CA VAL A 165 -13.78 4.50 -18.44
C VAL A 165 -13.80 3.72 -19.76
N GLY A 166 -13.91 2.38 -19.67
CA GLY A 166 -14.11 1.50 -20.83
C GLY A 166 -13.50 0.10 -20.67
N GLU A 167 -13.84 -0.80 -21.59
CA GLU A 167 -13.39 -2.21 -21.63
C GLU A 167 -12.95 -2.64 -23.06
N PRO A 168 -11.87 -2.09 -23.64
CA PRO A 168 -10.98 -1.07 -23.08
C PRO A 168 -11.44 0.38 -23.35
N PRO A 169 -10.90 1.37 -22.62
CA PRO A 169 -11.15 2.79 -22.91
C PRO A 169 -10.60 3.19 -24.29
N ALA A 170 -11.23 4.18 -24.94
CA ALA A 170 -10.74 4.70 -26.23
C ALA A 170 -9.37 5.40 -26.12
N ASN A 171 -9.15 6.10 -25.00
CA ASN A 171 -7.87 6.72 -24.64
C ASN A 171 -7.51 6.29 -23.20
N PRO A 172 -6.91 5.10 -23.02
CA PRO A 172 -6.63 4.58 -21.69
C PRO A 172 -5.68 5.49 -20.90
N SER A 173 -6.00 5.73 -19.63
CA SER A 173 -5.04 6.31 -18.69
C SER A 173 -3.91 5.32 -18.39
N LYS A 174 -2.76 5.81 -17.95
CA LYS A 174 -1.57 5.00 -17.69
C LYS A 174 -0.92 5.31 -16.36
N ILE A 175 -0.20 4.32 -15.85
CA ILE A 175 0.81 4.49 -14.82
C ILE A 175 2.00 5.17 -15.50
N VAL A 176 2.25 6.42 -15.17
CA VAL A 176 3.44 7.14 -15.66
C VAL A 176 4.69 6.56 -15.02
N LYS A 177 4.63 6.32 -13.72
CA LYS A 177 5.70 5.70 -12.96
C LYS A 177 5.15 5.02 -11.71
N MET A 178 5.74 3.90 -11.30
CA MET A 178 5.45 3.26 -10.03
C MET A 178 6.74 3.09 -9.22
N THR A 179 6.75 3.51 -7.95
CA THR A 179 7.93 3.41 -7.08
C THR A 179 7.60 2.86 -5.70
N VAL A 180 8.59 2.25 -5.06
CA VAL A 180 8.53 1.88 -3.63
C VAL A 180 9.08 3.04 -2.81
N ALA A 181 8.35 3.52 -1.81
CA ALA A 181 8.71 4.75 -1.08
C ALA A 181 10.08 4.69 -0.40
N GLY A 182 10.53 3.50 0.05
CA GLY A 182 11.86 3.29 0.63
C GLY A 182 13.03 3.27 -0.36
N ALA A 183 12.78 3.08 -1.66
CA ALA A 183 13.84 2.98 -2.67
C ALA A 183 14.57 4.33 -2.88
N GLU A 184 13.82 5.44 -2.87
CA GLU A 184 14.36 6.79 -3.05
C GLU A 184 15.30 7.21 -1.91
N LYS A 185 15.04 6.72 -0.68
CA LYS A 185 15.90 6.97 0.49
C LYS A 185 17.20 6.17 0.42
N LYS A 186 17.13 4.89 0.05
CA LYS A 186 18.31 4.03 -0.06
C LYS A 186 19.28 4.51 -1.15
N GLU A 187 18.76 4.95 -2.30
CA GLU A 187 19.59 5.54 -3.37
C GLU A 187 20.26 6.85 -2.92
N ALA A 188 19.57 7.68 -2.14
CA ALA A 188 20.12 8.92 -1.61
C ALA A 188 21.21 8.67 -0.54
N GLU A 189 21.00 7.68 0.34
CA GLU A 189 21.97 7.27 1.37
C GLU A 189 23.22 6.61 0.76
N GLU A 190 23.06 5.71 -0.22
CA GLU A 190 24.18 5.05 -0.89
C GLU A 190 25.04 6.05 -1.70
N LYS A 191 24.38 7.07 -2.29
CA LYS A 191 25.08 8.15 -3.01
C LYS A 191 25.83 9.08 -2.06
N ALA A 192 25.30 9.33 -0.86
CA ALA A 192 25.95 10.13 0.17
C ALA A 192 27.20 9.42 0.75
N GLU A 193 27.13 8.10 0.96
CA GLU A 193 28.26 7.28 1.45
C GLU A 193 29.42 7.24 0.44
N LYS A 194 29.12 7.13 -0.86
CA LYS A 194 30.13 7.15 -1.94
C LYS A 194 30.83 8.50 -2.13
N THR A 195 30.23 9.60 -1.66
CA THR A 195 30.83 10.95 -1.72
C THR A 195 31.59 11.35 -0.44
N GLY A 196 31.49 10.59 0.65
CA GLY A 196 32.04 10.95 1.97
C GLY A 196 33.39 10.34 2.35
N THR A 197 34.07 9.61 1.45
CA THR A 197 35.33 8.88 1.75
C THR A 197 36.59 9.48 1.10
N ALA A 198 36.54 10.74 0.67
CA ALA A 198 37.72 11.46 0.17
C ALA A 198 38.00 12.70 1.02
N GLU A 199 38.63 12.51 2.18
CA GLU A 199 39.46 13.54 2.83
C GLU A 199 40.70 12.89 3.45
#